data_AF-B2TRU8-F1
#
_entry.id   AF-B2TRU8-F1
#
_cell.length_a   1.000
_cell.length_b   1.000
_cell.length_c   1.000
_cell.angle_alpha   90.00
_cell.angle_beta   90.00
_cell.angle_gamma   90.00
#
_symmetry.space_group_name_H-M   'P 1'
#
loop_
_entity.id
_entity.type
_entity.pdbx_description
1 polymer ?
#
loop_
_entity_poly.entity_id
_entity_poly.type
_entity_poly.pdbx_seq_one_letter_code
_entity_poly.pdbx_strand_id
1 'polypeptide(L)'
;MEKEKIINNLLKKFIGSKLIILFGAGSRGREVLKIIESEKIGKVDCFIDNKIDENYINNVPIYKVDRLNNLNLDQFIIIICTDDRNIYLQINKQLKNLELRENENFLSSKILRRELKSDEDNPYEDYILDSTYAPWLKDKEFIDCYNKISGNTLVDIYRCYEIWCLIEQSSKLSKGIFLEIGVWRGGTGVLMAQKARLVGINENIYLCDTFNGVVKASNIDKLYKGGEHCDTSEDYVNNLINEFKIKKVKILKGIFPEDTKYLIKEEYIRFCHIDVDVYESAKDVFNFVWDRVISGGIVVFDDFGFKTCNGIAKLIEEIKNKKDSLIIENLNGHAIVIKVI
;
A
#
# COMPACT_ATOMS: atom_id res chain seq x y z
N MET A 1 -1.33 -30.20 9.06
CA MET A 1 -1.24 -30.77 10.43
C MET A 1 0.14 -30.59 11.09
N GLU A 2 1.27 -30.54 10.35
CA GLU A 2 2.60 -30.25 10.94
C GLU A 2 2.93 -28.73 11.06
N LYS A 3 2.42 -27.87 10.17
CA LYS A 3 2.72 -26.41 10.18
C LYS A 3 2.03 -25.64 11.32
N GLU A 4 0.78 -25.95 11.66
CA GLU A 4 0.09 -25.42 12.86
C GLU A 4 0.87 -25.67 14.16
N LYS A 5 1.65 -26.76 14.22
CA LYS A 5 2.52 -27.08 15.38
C LYS A 5 3.77 -26.21 15.44
N ILE A 6 4.34 -25.78 14.31
CA ILE A 6 5.56 -24.97 14.26
C ILE A 6 5.28 -23.53 14.68
N ILE A 7 4.16 -22.99 14.21
CA ILE A 7 3.71 -21.63 14.50
C ILE A 7 3.37 -21.46 15.98
N ASN A 8 2.65 -22.45 16.53
CA ASN A 8 2.42 -22.57 17.97
C ASN A 8 3.73 -22.51 18.77
N ASN A 9 4.83 -23.07 18.26
CA ASN A 9 6.11 -23.09 18.97
C ASN A 9 6.83 -21.74 18.94
N LEU A 10 6.74 -20.94 17.87
CA LEU A 10 7.41 -19.62 17.81
C LEU A 10 6.75 -18.60 18.75
N LEU A 11 5.42 -18.47 18.71
CA LEU A 11 4.69 -17.58 19.61
C LEU A 11 4.76 -18.05 21.06
N LYS A 12 4.70 -19.36 21.33
CA LYS A 12 4.93 -19.90 22.69
C LYS A 12 6.37 -19.72 23.16
N LYS A 13 7.36 -19.78 22.27
CA LYS A 13 8.76 -19.48 22.62
C LYS A 13 8.95 -17.99 22.92
N PHE A 14 8.26 -17.12 22.18
CA PHE A 14 8.31 -15.68 22.38
C PHE A 14 7.61 -15.26 23.69
N ILE A 15 6.38 -15.72 23.90
CA ILE A 15 5.58 -15.46 25.11
C ILE A 15 6.16 -16.18 26.33
N GLY A 16 6.70 -17.39 26.12
CA GLY A 16 7.29 -18.19 27.17
C GLY A 16 6.32 -18.44 28.32
N SER A 17 6.74 -18.11 29.54
CA SER A 17 5.92 -18.17 30.76
C SER A 17 5.32 -16.81 31.14
N LYS A 18 5.43 -15.78 30.29
CA LYS A 18 4.97 -14.43 30.59
C LYS A 18 3.44 -14.31 30.47
N LEU A 19 2.86 -13.40 31.22
CA LEU A 19 1.46 -13.02 31.11
C LEU A 19 1.26 -12.04 29.95
N ILE A 20 0.07 -12.00 29.37
CA ILE A 20 -0.24 -11.16 28.21
C ILE A 20 -1.04 -9.94 28.64
N ILE A 21 -0.63 -8.76 28.20
CA ILE A 21 -1.40 -7.51 28.30
C ILE A 21 -1.88 -7.14 26.90
N LEU A 22 -3.18 -6.91 26.73
CA LEU A 22 -3.75 -6.47 25.45
C LEU A 22 -3.91 -4.95 25.45
N PHE A 23 -3.09 -4.24 24.67
CA PHE A 23 -3.18 -2.78 24.57
C PHE A 23 -4.18 -2.41 23.47
N GLY A 24 -5.38 -2.02 23.88
CA GLY A 24 -6.54 -1.71 23.05
C GLY A 24 -7.69 -2.68 23.31
N ALA A 25 -8.77 -2.19 23.91
CA ALA A 25 -9.96 -2.95 24.31
C ALA A 25 -11.13 -2.82 23.31
N GLY A 26 -10.90 -2.18 22.15
CA GLY A 26 -11.88 -2.08 21.07
C GLY A 26 -12.22 -3.43 20.42
N SER A 27 -12.94 -3.39 19.29
CA SER A 27 -13.31 -4.59 18.51
C SER A 27 -12.12 -5.51 18.25
N ARG A 28 -10.95 -4.93 17.99
CA ARG A 28 -9.72 -5.68 17.74
C ARG A 28 -9.18 -6.40 18.97
N GLY A 29 -9.16 -5.75 20.14
CA GLY A 29 -8.73 -6.40 21.38
C GLY A 29 -9.57 -7.62 21.72
N ARG A 30 -10.89 -7.53 21.51
CA ARG A 30 -11.84 -8.64 21.72
C ARG A 30 -11.56 -9.83 20.81
N GLU A 31 -11.20 -9.57 19.56
CA GLU A 31 -10.84 -10.64 18.61
C GLU A 31 -9.53 -11.32 19.00
N VAL A 32 -8.52 -10.54 19.36
CA VAL A 32 -7.21 -11.06 19.79
C VAL A 32 -7.34 -11.91 21.05
N LEU A 33 -8.18 -11.50 22.02
CA LEU A 33 -8.47 -12.30 23.21
C LEU A 33 -9.03 -13.68 22.83
N LYS A 34 -10.05 -13.73 21.97
CA LYS A 34 -10.65 -15.01 21.52
C LYS A 34 -9.62 -15.94 20.90
N ILE A 35 -8.72 -15.38 20.08
CA ILE A 35 -7.64 -16.12 19.44
C ILE A 35 -6.66 -16.71 20.47
N ILE A 36 -6.22 -15.91 21.44
CA ILE A 36 -5.28 -16.36 22.48
C ILE A 36 -5.89 -17.49 23.31
N GLU A 37 -7.19 -17.38 23.63
CA GLU A 37 -7.94 -18.38 24.38
C GLU A 37 -8.17 -19.67 23.58
N SER A 38 -8.60 -19.58 22.31
CA SER A 38 -8.88 -20.76 21.48
C SER A 38 -7.63 -21.58 21.19
N GLU A 39 -6.53 -20.90 20.87
CA GLU A 39 -5.25 -21.52 20.49
C GLU A 39 -4.35 -21.84 21.70
N LYS A 40 -4.79 -21.49 22.92
CA LYS A 40 -4.04 -21.70 24.17
C LYS A 40 -2.61 -21.12 24.08
N ILE A 41 -2.51 -19.89 23.58
CA ILE A 41 -1.22 -19.22 23.34
C ILE A 41 -0.57 -18.78 24.66
N GLY A 42 -1.38 -18.29 25.60
CA GLY A 42 -0.94 -17.82 26.90
C GLY A 42 -2.11 -17.30 27.74
N LYS A 43 -1.81 -16.78 28.93
CA LYS A 43 -2.83 -16.21 29.83
C LYS A 43 -2.85 -14.69 29.71
N VAL A 44 -4.02 -14.13 29.39
CA VAL A 44 -4.23 -12.68 29.40
C VAL A 44 -4.48 -12.22 30.83
N ASP A 45 -3.70 -11.24 31.31
CA ASP A 45 -3.86 -10.61 32.62
C ASP A 45 -4.91 -9.49 32.57
N CYS A 46 -4.74 -8.57 31.62
CA CYS A 46 -5.61 -7.40 31.51
C CYS A 46 -5.58 -6.77 30.11
N PHE A 47 -6.55 -5.89 29.87
CA PHE A 47 -6.50 -4.89 28.82
C PHE A 47 -5.94 -3.57 29.34
N ILE A 48 -5.28 -2.83 28.45
CA ILE A 48 -4.93 -1.42 28.62
C ILE A 48 -5.66 -0.61 27.56
N ASP A 49 -6.52 0.32 27.96
CA ASP A 49 -7.19 1.22 27.02
C ASP A 49 -7.53 2.57 27.69
N ASN A 50 -7.10 3.66 27.06
CA ASN A 50 -7.34 5.01 27.60
C ASN A 50 -8.73 5.57 27.24
N LYS A 51 -9.37 5.03 26.21
CA LYS A 51 -10.61 5.55 25.61
C LYS A 51 -11.86 4.78 26.03
N ILE A 52 -11.71 3.58 26.55
CA ILE A 52 -12.83 2.76 27.01
C ILE A 52 -13.01 2.94 28.53
N ASP A 53 -14.27 3.09 28.93
CA ASP A 53 -14.70 3.25 30.34
C ASP A 53 -15.38 1.98 30.89
N GLU A 54 -15.37 0.88 30.12
CA GLU A 54 -15.72 -0.44 30.63
C GLU A 54 -14.65 -0.93 31.63
N ASN A 55 -15.09 -1.63 32.68
CA ASN A 55 -14.17 -2.20 33.68
C ASN A 55 -13.64 -3.59 33.28
N TYR A 56 -14.36 -4.34 32.43
CA TYR A 56 -14.05 -5.71 32.05
C TYR A 56 -14.51 -6.04 30.62
N ILE A 57 -13.76 -6.89 29.92
CA ILE A 57 -14.16 -7.58 28.70
C ILE A 57 -13.98 -9.09 28.93
N ASN A 58 -15.06 -9.88 28.82
CA ASN A 58 -15.01 -11.34 29.01
C ASN A 58 -14.28 -11.76 30.30
N ASN A 59 -14.56 -11.09 31.43
CA ASN A 59 -13.89 -11.28 32.73
C ASN A 59 -12.41 -10.88 32.80
N VAL A 60 -11.84 -10.31 31.74
CA VAL A 60 -10.51 -9.71 31.74
C VAL A 60 -10.64 -8.22 32.11
N PRO A 61 -9.99 -7.74 33.17
CA PRO A 61 -10.09 -6.35 33.60
C PRO A 61 -9.44 -5.38 32.61
N ILE A 62 -9.95 -4.16 32.54
CA ILE A 62 -9.42 -3.06 31.73
C ILE A 62 -8.83 -2.00 32.66
N TYR A 63 -7.63 -1.52 32.34
CA TYR A 63 -6.98 -0.43 33.06
C TYR A 63 -6.52 0.68 32.12
N LYS A 64 -6.27 1.87 32.68
CA LYS A 64 -5.60 2.96 31.97
C LYS A 64 -4.10 2.67 31.87
N VAL A 65 -3.43 3.32 30.90
CA VAL A 65 -2.01 3.08 30.59
C VAL A 65 -1.07 3.25 31.78
N ASP A 66 -1.41 4.12 32.74
CA ASP A 66 -0.59 4.37 33.93
C ASP A 66 -0.38 3.13 34.81
N ARG A 67 -1.22 2.09 34.67
CA ARG A 67 -1.00 0.79 35.33
C ARG A 67 0.36 0.19 34.96
N LEU A 68 0.83 0.39 33.73
CA LEU A 68 2.09 -0.18 33.26
C LEU A 68 3.28 0.28 34.12
N ASN A 69 3.23 1.49 34.67
CA ASN A 69 4.30 2.03 35.54
C ASN A 69 4.42 1.29 36.88
N ASN A 70 3.37 0.58 37.30
CA ASN A 70 3.29 -0.13 38.57
C ASN A 70 3.49 -1.64 38.43
N LEU A 71 3.80 -2.13 37.23
CA LEU A 71 4.00 -3.54 36.95
C LEU A 71 5.48 -3.88 36.80
N ASN A 72 5.86 -5.08 37.20
CA ASN A 72 7.13 -5.66 36.79
C ASN A 72 7.00 -6.17 35.34
N LEU A 73 7.31 -5.31 34.38
CA LEU A 73 7.07 -5.54 32.95
C LEU A 73 7.86 -6.72 32.35
N ASP A 74 8.91 -7.21 33.04
CA ASP A 74 9.64 -8.41 32.62
C ASP A 74 8.78 -9.66 32.63
N GLN A 75 7.72 -9.69 33.45
CA GLN A 75 6.78 -10.79 33.56
C GLN A 75 5.70 -10.79 32.46
N PHE A 76 5.68 -9.76 31.60
CA PHE A 76 4.62 -9.55 30.64
C PHE A 76 5.11 -9.44 29.20
N ILE A 77 4.22 -9.76 28.27
CA ILE A 77 4.29 -9.32 26.87
C ILE A 77 3.06 -8.48 26.57
N ILE A 78 3.29 -7.34 25.93
CA ILE A 78 2.22 -6.43 25.52
C ILE A 78 1.89 -6.67 24.04
N ILE A 79 0.62 -6.86 23.72
CA ILE A 79 0.14 -7.03 22.35
C ILE A 79 -0.70 -5.81 21.97
N ILE A 80 -0.22 -5.04 20.99
CA ILE A 80 -0.91 -3.84 20.52
C ILE A 80 -2.05 -4.26 19.58
N CYS A 81 -3.29 -3.97 19.99
CA CYS A 81 -4.51 -4.43 19.36
C CYS A 81 -5.14 -3.35 18.45
N THR A 82 -4.46 -3.01 17.35
CA THR A 82 -4.97 -2.06 16.35
C THR A 82 -4.52 -2.42 14.92
N ASP A 83 -5.37 -2.12 13.94
CA ASP A 83 -5.00 -2.17 12.52
C ASP A 83 -4.54 -0.82 11.97
N ASP A 84 -4.95 0.27 12.63
CA ASP A 84 -4.64 1.63 12.25
C ASP A 84 -3.17 1.95 12.54
N ARG A 85 -2.44 2.36 11.50
CA ARG A 85 -1.00 2.66 11.57
C ARG A 85 -0.70 3.86 12.45
N ASN A 86 -1.54 4.89 12.46
CA ASN A 86 -1.33 6.08 13.29
C ASN A 86 -1.52 5.75 14.77
N ILE A 87 -2.58 5.00 15.10
CA ILE A 87 -2.80 4.50 16.47
C ILE A 87 -1.65 3.59 16.90
N TYR A 88 -1.19 2.70 16.00
CA TYR A 88 -0.05 1.85 16.26
C TYR A 88 1.19 2.65 16.63
N LEU A 89 1.57 3.64 15.81
CA LEU A 89 2.74 4.49 16.04
C LEU A 89 2.61 5.30 17.34
N GLN A 90 1.41 5.76 17.68
CA GLN A 90 1.16 6.46 18.95
C GLN A 90 1.37 5.55 20.17
N ILE A 91 0.87 4.32 20.14
CA ILE A 91 1.04 3.35 21.24
C ILE A 91 2.51 2.88 21.30
N ASN A 92 3.10 2.57 20.15
CA ASN A 92 4.51 2.16 20.04
C ASN A 92 5.44 3.22 20.66
N LYS A 93 5.19 4.51 20.39
CA LYS A 93 5.93 5.62 21.03
C LYS A 93 5.75 5.65 22.55
N GLN A 94 4.53 5.42 23.05
CA GLN A 94 4.28 5.35 24.49
C GLN A 94 5.06 4.20 25.16
N LEU A 95 5.05 3.01 24.56
CA LEU A 95 5.78 1.86 25.09
C LEU A 95 7.31 2.06 25.03
N LYS A 96 7.83 2.67 23.96
CA LYS A 96 9.25 3.02 23.86
C LYS A 96 9.69 4.06 24.88
N ASN A 97 8.82 4.99 25.27
CA ASN A 97 9.11 5.92 26.37
C ASN A 97 9.22 5.22 27.73
N LEU A 98 8.67 4.01 27.86
CA LEU A 98 8.85 3.12 29.01
C LEU A 98 10.05 2.18 28.84
N GLU A 99 10.96 2.51 27.90
CA GLU A 99 12.15 1.73 27.55
C GLU A 99 11.87 0.31 27.02
N LEU A 100 10.62 0.01 26.66
CA LEU A 100 10.24 -1.26 26.08
C LEU A 100 10.62 -1.33 24.61
N ARG A 101 11.00 -2.53 24.17
CA ARG A 101 11.41 -2.81 22.80
C ARG A 101 10.41 -3.69 22.08
N GLU A 102 10.13 -3.33 20.84
CA GLU A 102 9.32 -4.11 19.92
C GLU A 102 10.06 -5.41 19.58
N ASN A 103 9.34 -6.53 19.52
CA ASN A 103 9.92 -7.87 19.38
C ASN A 103 10.80 -8.33 20.56
N GLU A 104 10.71 -7.67 21.72
CA GLU A 104 11.25 -8.19 22.99
C GLU A 104 10.20 -8.13 24.11
N ASN A 105 9.58 -6.96 24.30
CA ASN A 105 8.58 -6.72 25.34
C ASN A 105 7.16 -6.60 24.77
N PHE A 106 7.04 -6.15 23.52
CA PHE A 106 5.74 -5.95 22.89
C PHE A 106 5.74 -6.26 21.39
N LEU A 107 4.56 -6.55 20.85
CA LEU A 107 4.36 -6.87 19.43
C LEU A 107 3.00 -6.39 18.92
N SER A 108 2.90 -6.23 17.61
CA SER A 108 1.62 -5.94 16.95
C SER A 108 0.73 -7.18 16.88
N SER A 109 -0.55 -7.05 17.19
CA SER A 109 -1.54 -8.11 16.98
C SER A 109 -1.64 -8.60 15.53
N LYS A 110 -1.12 -7.84 14.55
CA LYS A 110 -1.00 -8.29 13.16
C LYS A 110 -0.14 -9.54 13.03
N ILE A 111 0.91 -9.67 13.84
CA ILE A 111 1.78 -10.86 13.84
C ILE A 111 1.00 -12.11 14.25
N LEU A 112 0.11 -12.02 15.25
CA LEU A 112 -0.72 -13.16 15.67
C LEU A 112 -1.62 -13.67 14.54
N ARG A 113 -2.17 -12.77 13.72
CA ARG A 113 -3.01 -13.15 12.58
C ARG A 113 -2.20 -13.75 11.43
N ARG A 114 -1.01 -13.22 11.15
CA ARG A 114 -0.10 -13.74 10.11
C ARG A 114 0.20 -15.21 10.36
N GLU A 115 0.54 -15.52 11.59
CA GLU A 115 0.88 -16.86 12.05
C GLU A 115 -0.33 -17.81 11.98
N LEU A 116 -1.57 -17.35 12.26
CA LEU A 116 -2.75 -18.21 12.31
C LEU A 116 -3.52 -18.36 10.98
N LYS A 117 -3.24 -17.54 9.96
CA LYS A 117 -3.99 -17.50 8.69
C LYS A 117 -3.21 -17.98 7.47
N SER A 118 -2.29 -18.93 7.64
CA SER A 118 -1.66 -19.56 6.46
C SER A 118 -2.66 -20.51 5.76
N ASP A 119 -3.60 -19.95 5.01
CA ASP A 119 -4.29 -20.67 3.93
C ASP A 119 -3.18 -21.15 2.97
N GLU A 120 -3.07 -22.46 2.75
CA GLU A 120 -1.99 -23.06 1.94
C GLU A 120 -1.93 -22.51 0.50
N ASP A 121 -3.04 -21.93 0.00
CA ASP A 121 -3.18 -21.33 -1.33
C ASP A 121 -3.28 -19.79 -1.34
N ASN A 122 -3.09 -19.10 -0.20
CA ASN A 122 -3.16 -17.63 -0.14
C ASN A 122 -1.75 -16.99 -0.26
N PRO A 123 -1.38 -16.38 -1.40
CA PRO A 123 -0.05 -15.78 -1.59
C PRO A 123 0.13 -14.44 -0.85
N TYR A 124 -0.87 -13.98 -0.10
CA TYR A 124 -0.83 -12.70 0.62
C TYR A 124 -0.56 -12.90 2.10
N GLU A 125 0.52 -12.28 2.60
CA GLU A 125 0.87 -12.19 4.02
C GLU A 125 1.24 -10.76 4.43
N ASP A 126 1.01 -10.42 5.70
CA ASP A 126 1.50 -9.16 6.29
C ASP A 126 2.99 -9.31 6.65
N TYR A 127 3.92 -8.79 5.83
CA TYR A 127 5.34 -8.80 6.17
C TYR A 127 5.81 -7.45 6.76
N ILE A 128 6.79 -7.52 7.66
CA ILE A 128 7.48 -6.36 8.24
C ILE A 128 8.89 -6.38 7.66
N LEU A 129 9.29 -5.28 7.03
CA LEU A 129 10.63 -5.13 6.47
C LEU A 129 11.60 -4.66 7.54
N ASP A 130 12.70 -5.40 7.75
CA ASP A 130 13.83 -4.98 8.60
C ASP A 130 14.70 -3.88 7.94
N SER A 131 14.52 -3.67 6.63
CA SER A 131 15.22 -2.61 5.90
C SER A 131 14.78 -1.23 6.38
N THR A 132 15.68 -0.51 7.03
CA THR A 132 15.40 0.82 7.61
C THR A 132 15.91 1.99 6.76
N TYR A 133 16.57 1.72 5.63
CA TYR A 133 17.04 2.78 4.74
C TYR A 133 15.87 3.46 4.03
N ALA A 134 15.71 4.75 4.31
CA ALA A 134 14.63 5.60 3.81
C ALA A 134 15.20 6.71 2.90
N PRO A 135 15.48 6.42 1.61
CA PRO A 135 16.14 7.36 0.72
C PRO A 135 15.38 8.68 0.53
N TRP A 136 14.04 8.64 0.56
CA TRP A 136 13.19 9.83 0.44
C TRP A 136 13.46 10.90 1.51
N LEU A 137 13.96 10.53 2.70
CA LEU A 137 14.27 11.51 3.76
C LEU A 137 15.41 12.47 3.37
N LYS A 138 16.22 12.11 2.36
CA LYS A 138 17.32 12.93 1.85
C LYS A 138 16.96 13.66 0.55
N ASP A 139 15.84 13.34 -0.07
CA ASP A 139 15.36 13.96 -1.32
C ASP A 139 14.37 15.08 -0.96
N LYS A 140 14.87 16.31 -0.88
CA LYS A 140 14.07 17.46 -0.45
C LYS A 140 12.99 17.79 -1.48
N GLU A 141 13.33 17.72 -2.77
CA GLU A 141 12.40 17.98 -3.86
C GLU A 141 11.23 16.99 -3.84
N PHE A 142 11.49 15.71 -3.55
CA PHE A 142 10.45 14.71 -3.36
C PHE A 142 9.58 15.03 -2.15
N ILE A 143 10.17 15.27 -0.97
CA ILE A 143 9.40 15.51 0.26
C ILE A 143 8.52 16.76 0.13
N ASP A 144 9.04 17.85 -0.45
CA ASP A 144 8.28 19.08 -0.68
C ASP A 144 7.11 18.85 -1.66
N CYS A 145 7.29 17.97 -2.65
CA CYS A 145 6.22 17.57 -3.56
C CYS A 145 5.20 16.66 -2.87
N TYR A 146 5.67 15.61 -2.20
CA TYR A 146 4.84 14.60 -1.54
C TYR A 146 3.96 15.22 -0.46
N ASN A 147 4.49 16.11 0.38
CA ASN A 147 3.71 16.79 1.42
C ASN A 147 2.56 17.63 0.86
N LYS A 148 2.69 18.13 -0.38
CA LYS A 148 1.63 18.91 -1.04
C LYS A 148 0.60 18.02 -1.73
N ILE A 149 1.01 16.85 -2.22
CA ILE A 149 0.11 15.92 -2.92
C ILE A 149 -0.50 14.85 -2.01
N SER A 150 -0.03 14.68 -0.76
CA SER A 150 -0.42 13.54 0.10
C SER A 150 -1.91 13.47 0.45
N GLY A 151 -2.64 14.59 0.36
CA GLY A 151 -4.11 14.62 0.50
C GLY A 151 -4.87 14.25 -0.78
N ASN A 152 -4.15 14.08 -1.90
CA ASN A 152 -4.67 13.92 -3.26
C ASN A 152 -4.22 12.59 -3.90
N THR A 153 -3.64 11.67 -3.12
CA THR A 153 -3.35 10.30 -3.54
C THR A 153 -3.56 9.32 -2.38
N LEU A 154 -3.96 8.09 -2.69
CA LEU A 154 -3.97 6.97 -1.75
C LEU A 154 -2.68 6.14 -1.81
N VAL A 155 -1.81 6.43 -2.78
CA VAL A 155 -0.52 5.79 -2.96
C VAL A 155 0.44 6.23 -1.84
N ASP A 156 1.04 5.26 -1.17
CA ASP A 156 1.91 5.52 -0.04
C ASP A 156 3.26 6.15 -0.48
N ILE A 157 4.01 6.64 0.51
CA ILE A 157 5.30 7.31 0.27
C ILE A 157 6.33 6.41 -0.44
N TYR A 158 6.30 5.09 -0.23
CA TYR A 158 7.26 4.17 -0.82
C TYR A 158 7.01 4.04 -2.32
N ARG A 159 5.75 3.81 -2.68
CA ARG A 159 5.30 3.72 -4.08
C ARG A 159 5.41 5.06 -4.81
N CYS A 160 5.05 6.16 -4.15
CA CYS A 160 5.28 7.52 -4.69
C CYS A 160 6.78 7.81 -4.93
N TYR A 161 7.66 7.42 -4.00
CA TYR A 161 9.11 7.62 -4.18
C TYR A 161 9.67 6.75 -5.30
N GLU A 162 9.17 5.54 -5.46
CA GLU A 162 9.53 4.68 -6.59
C GLU A 162 9.11 5.31 -7.92
N ILE A 163 7.88 5.79 -8.06
CA ILE A 163 7.43 6.52 -9.25
C ILE A 163 8.35 7.72 -9.50
N TRP A 164 8.64 8.53 -8.48
CA TRP A 164 9.58 9.66 -8.59
C TRP A 164 10.94 9.25 -9.17
N CYS A 165 11.53 8.16 -8.67
CA CYS A 165 12.79 7.65 -9.20
C CYS A 165 12.65 7.09 -10.63
N LEU A 166 11.57 6.37 -10.95
CA LEU A 166 11.36 5.80 -12.28
C LEU A 166 11.17 6.88 -13.34
N ILE A 167 10.47 7.98 -13.02
CA ILE A 167 10.37 9.14 -13.92
C ILE A 167 11.76 9.70 -14.22
N GLU A 168 12.63 9.83 -13.22
CA GLU A 168 14.03 10.22 -13.42
C GLU A 168 14.78 9.26 -14.34
N GLN A 169 14.69 7.96 -14.09
CA GLN A 169 15.39 6.98 -14.91
C GLN A 169 14.88 6.98 -16.36
N SER A 170 13.57 7.13 -16.56
CA SER A 170 12.96 7.21 -17.89
C SER A 170 13.37 8.45 -18.69
N SER A 171 13.92 9.50 -18.04
CA SER A 171 14.48 10.67 -18.73
C SER A 171 15.67 10.33 -19.64
N LYS A 172 16.34 9.21 -19.37
CA LYS A 172 17.46 8.69 -20.18
C LYS A 172 16.99 8.08 -21.51
N LEU A 173 15.69 7.81 -21.64
CA LEU A 173 15.10 7.29 -22.87
C LEU A 173 14.91 8.42 -23.88
N SER A 174 15.11 8.10 -25.15
CA SER A 174 15.24 9.10 -26.22
C SER A 174 13.92 9.79 -26.61
N LYS A 175 12.77 9.17 -26.34
CA LYS A 175 11.46 9.65 -26.78
C LYS A 175 10.33 9.03 -25.97
N GLY A 176 9.14 9.58 -26.14
CA GLY A 176 7.88 9.01 -25.66
C GLY A 176 7.23 9.84 -24.56
N ILE A 177 5.92 9.70 -24.43
CA ILE A 177 5.10 10.40 -23.45
C ILE A 177 5.05 9.65 -22.11
N PHE A 178 4.46 10.33 -21.12
CA PHE A 178 4.04 9.75 -19.85
C PHE A 178 2.53 9.57 -19.84
N LEU A 179 2.09 8.49 -19.23
CA LEU A 179 0.68 8.16 -19.11
C LEU A 179 0.39 7.65 -17.69
N GLU A 180 -0.70 8.11 -17.11
CA GLU A 180 -1.32 7.54 -15.91
C GLU A 180 -2.77 7.20 -16.24
N ILE A 181 -3.22 6.01 -15.84
CA ILE A 181 -4.61 5.57 -15.97
C ILE A 181 -5.11 5.22 -14.58
N GLY A 182 -6.20 5.89 -14.19
CA GLY A 182 -6.65 5.96 -12.80
C GLY A 182 -5.82 7.00 -12.05
N VAL A 183 -6.44 8.15 -11.84
CA VAL A 183 -5.81 9.40 -11.41
C VAL A 183 -6.40 9.84 -10.07
N TRP A 184 -7.69 9.56 -9.83
CA TRP A 184 -8.46 10.01 -8.68
C TRP A 184 -8.35 11.53 -8.47
N ARG A 185 -7.62 11.97 -7.45
CA ARG A 185 -7.38 13.38 -7.12
C ARG A 185 -6.09 13.94 -7.71
N GLY A 186 -5.35 13.14 -8.47
CA GLY A 186 -4.24 13.56 -9.31
C GLY A 186 -2.90 13.73 -8.59
N GLY A 187 -2.77 13.26 -7.35
CA GLY A 187 -1.53 13.41 -6.58
C GLY A 187 -0.33 12.76 -7.28
N THR A 188 -0.44 11.52 -7.71
CA THR A 188 0.61 10.77 -8.43
C THR A 188 0.89 11.37 -9.80
N GLY A 189 -0.15 11.73 -10.58
CA GLY A 189 0.01 12.43 -11.84
C GLY A 189 0.77 13.77 -11.73
N VAL A 190 0.47 14.56 -10.69
CA VAL A 190 1.21 15.80 -10.39
C VAL A 190 2.63 15.52 -9.93
N LEU A 191 2.86 14.46 -9.16
CA LEU A 191 4.18 14.01 -8.73
C LEU A 191 5.05 13.59 -9.92
N MET A 192 4.50 12.80 -10.85
CA MET A 192 5.15 12.44 -12.10
C MET A 192 5.52 13.69 -12.90
N ALA A 193 4.59 14.63 -13.01
CA ALA A 193 4.78 15.84 -13.77
C ALA A 193 5.76 16.83 -13.15
N GLN A 194 5.79 16.91 -11.82
CA GLN A 194 6.79 17.66 -11.08
C GLN A 194 8.19 17.11 -11.33
N LYS A 195 8.37 15.78 -11.25
CA LYS A 195 9.68 15.18 -11.49
C LYS A 195 10.12 15.34 -12.94
N ALA A 196 9.23 15.10 -13.90
CA ALA A 196 9.50 15.31 -15.33
C ALA A 196 9.99 16.74 -15.60
N ARG A 197 9.35 17.75 -14.99
CA ARG A 197 9.79 19.15 -15.06
C ARG A 197 11.21 19.35 -14.50
N LEU A 198 11.52 18.76 -13.34
CA LEU A 198 12.84 18.89 -12.70
C LEU A 198 13.98 18.30 -13.54
N VAL A 199 13.71 17.21 -14.26
CA VAL A 199 14.71 16.53 -15.11
C VAL A 199 14.67 17.00 -16.58
N GLY A 200 13.94 18.07 -16.88
CA GLY A 200 13.95 18.72 -18.19
C GLY A 200 13.18 18.01 -19.30
N ILE A 201 12.22 17.14 -18.96
CA ILE A 201 11.34 16.49 -19.92
C ILE A 201 10.28 17.48 -20.42
N ASN A 202 10.03 17.47 -21.73
CA ASN A 202 9.14 18.44 -22.39
C ASN A 202 7.93 17.76 -23.09
N GLU A 203 7.91 16.43 -23.10
CA GLU A 203 6.82 15.61 -23.59
C GLU A 203 5.58 15.75 -22.72
N ASN A 204 4.43 15.44 -23.32
CA ASN A 204 3.15 15.50 -22.62
C ASN A 204 3.03 14.36 -21.60
N ILE A 205 2.30 14.68 -20.54
CA ILE A 205 1.87 13.76 -19.49
C ILE A 205 0.35 13.70 -19.58
N TYR A 206 -0.16 12.51 -19.83
CA TYR A 206 -1.59 12.28 -19.98
C TYR A 206 -2.12 11.62 -18.71
N LEU A 207 -3.14 12.22 -18.11
CA LEU A 207 -3.84 11.69 -16.94
C LEU A 207 -5.22 11.23 -17.39
N CYS A 208 -5.45 9.92 -17.42
CA CYS A 208 -6.69 9.33 -17.93
C CYS A 208 -7.54 8.80 -16.78
N ASP A 209 -8.75 9.32 -16.64
CA ASP A 209 -9.65 8.91 -15.57
C ASP A 209 -11.11 9.01 -16.04
N THR A 210 -11.97 8.17 -15.48
CA THR A 210 -13.41 8.23 -15.74
C THR A 210 -14.04 9.43 -15.03
N PHE A 211 -13.47 9.85 -13.89
CA PHE A 211 -14.05 10.72 -12.86
C PHE A 211 -15.41 10.23 -12.36
N ASN A 212 -15.66 8.93 -12.55
CA ASN A 212 -16.87 8.22 -12.19
C ASN A 212 -16.54 6.93 -11.40
N GLY A 213 -15.28 6.77 -11.02
CA GLY A 213 -14.77 5.64 -10.25
C GLY A 213 -14.33 4.45 -11.11
N VAL A 214 -14.00 3.36 -10.43
CA VAL A 214 -13.55 2.09 -11.02
C VAL A 214 -14.59 1.56 -12.01
N VAL A 215 -14.12 1.05 -13.15
CA VAL A 215 -14.96 0.43 -14.19
C VAL A 215 -14.41 -0.93 -14.58
N LYS A 216 -15.26 -1.75 -15.22
CA LYS A 216 -14.93 -3.10 -15.70
C LYS A 216 -14.54 -4.09 -14.59
N ALA A 217 -15.01 -3.88 -13.36
CA ALA A 217 -14.93 -4.91 -12.32
C ALA A 217 -15.66 -6.18 -12.77
N SER A 218 -15.03 -7.32 -12.60
CA SER A 218 -15.50 -8.63 -13.08
C SER A 218 -15.55 -9.65 -11.96
N ASN A 219 -15.93 -10.90 -12.27
CA ASN A 219 -15.86 -12.01 -11.31
C ASN A 219 -14.43 -12.40 -10.90
N ILE A 220 -13.41 -11.89 -11.58
CA ILE A 220 -12.00 -12.07 -11.21
C ILE A 220 -11.66 -11.20 -9.99
N ASP A 221 -12.32 -10.06 -9.86
CA ASP A 221 -12.07 -9.04 -8.85
C ASP A 221 -12.97 -9.30 -7.64
N LYS A 222 -12.38 -9.77 -6.52
CA LYS A 222 -13.17 -10.28 -5.40
C LYS A 222 -13.85 -9.18 -4.58
N LEU A 223 -13.25 -7.99 -4.51
CA LEU A 223 -13.69 -6.91 -3.62
C LEU A 223 -14.27 -5.70 -4.35
N TYR A 224 -13.80 -5.40 -5.56
CA TYR A 224 -14.28 -4.27 -6.35
C TYR A 224 -15.55 -4.62 -7.12
N LYS A 225 -16.48 -3.66 -7.19
CA LYS A 225 -17.77 -3.80 -7.87
C LYS A 225 -18.01 -2.74 -8.93
N GLY A 226 -17.21 -1.68 -8.97
CA GLY A 226 -17.33 -0.53 -9.85
C GLY A 226 -17.94 0.68 -9.15
N GLY A 227 -17.45 1.86 -9.51
CA GLY A 227 -17.83 3.15 -8.93
C GLY A 227 -17.02 3.57 -7.69
N GLU A 228 -16.13 2.73 -7.18
CA GLU A 228 -15.19 3.11 -6.13
C GLU A 228 -14.31 4.29 -6.60
N HIS A 229 -13.87 5.14 -5.66
CA HIS A 229 -13.02 6.32 -5.97
C HIS A 229 -13.67 7.38 -6.89
N CYS A 230 -15.00 7.43 -6.97
CA CYS A 230 -15.72 8.47 -7.72
C CYS A 230 -15.77 9.86 -7.04
N ASP A 231 -15.10 10.04 -5.88
CA ASP A 231 -15.16 11.23 -5.03
C ASP A 231 -14.17 12.33 -5.45
N THR A 232 -14.17 12.65 -6.75
CA THR A 232 -13.28 13.63 -7.40
C THR A 232 -13.88 14.12 -8.72
N SER A 233 -13.23 15.08 -9.37
CA SER A 233 -13.62 15.60 -10.68
C SER A 233 -12.42 16.09 -11.49
N GLU A 234 -12.61 16.25 -12.79
CA GLU A 234 -11.61 16.84 -13.68
C GLU A 234 -11.18 18.25 -13.20
N ASP A 235 -12.13 19.08 -12.75
CA ASP A 235 -11.84 20.41 -12.20
C ASP A 235 -10.97 20.34 -10.95
N TYR A 236 -11.20 19.35 -10.09
CA TYR A 236 -10.39 19.14 -8.89
C TYR A 236 -8.93 18.89 -9.26
N VAL A 237 -8.69 17.98 -10.19
CA VAL A 237 -7.33 17.64 -10.67
C VAL A 237 -6.71 18.83 -11.41
N ASN A 238 -7.48 19.56 -12.24
CA ASN A 238 -7.01 20.78 -12.89
C ASN A 238 -6.55 21.84 -11.89
N ASN A 239 -7.28 22.03 -10.78
CA ASN A 239 -6.87 22.96 -9.72
C ASN A 239 -5.52 22.54 -9.11
N LEU A 240 -5.33 21.26 -8.81
CA LEU A 240 -4.06 20.76 -8.28
C LEU A 240 -2.89 20.96 -9.27
N ILE A 241 -3.11 20.69 -10.56
CA ILE A 241 -2.11 20.95 -11.62
C ILE A 241 -1.73 22.44 -11.67
N ASN A 242 -2.73 23.32 -11.54
CA ASN A 242 -2.53 24.77 -11.55
C ASN A 242 -1.75 25.27 -10.33
N GLU A 243 -1.98 24.71 -9.15
CA GLU A 243 -1.22 25.02 -7.92
C GLU A 243 0.29 24.74 -8.10
N PHE A 244 0.63 23.66 -8.80
CA PHE A 244 2.02 23.31 -9.13
C PHE A 244 2.57 24.04 -10.36
N LYS A 245 1.73 24.80 -11.08
CA LYS A 245 2.06 25.56 -12.30
C LYS A 245 2.66 24.65 -13.38
N ILE A 246 2.06 23.49 -13.60
CA ILE A 246 2.54 22.52 -14.58
C ILE A 246 1.82 22.74 -15.91
N LYS A 247 2.57 22.81 -17.01
CA LYS A 247 2.02 23.17 -18.34
C LYS A 247 1.82 22.00 -19.31
N LYS A 248 2.50 20.87 -19.07
CA LYS A 248 2.58 19.73 -20.00
C LYS A 248 1.72 18.56 -19.57
N VAL A 249 0.65 18.84 -18.82
CA VAL A 249 -0.31 17.84 -18.35
C VAL A 249 -1.62 18.01 -19.11
N LYS A 250 -2.17 16.90 -19.58
CA LYS A 250 -3.46 16.83 -20.26
C LYS A 250 -4.33 15.79 -19.57
N ILE A 251 -5.48 16.22 -19.07
CA ILE A 251 -6.48 15.30 -18.52
C ILE A 251 -7.33 14.77 -19.66
N LEU A 252 -7.54 13.46 -19.70
CA LEU A 252 -8.44 12.79 -20.63
C LEU A 252 -9.56 12.11 -19.84
N LYS A 253 -10.75 12.71 -19.87
CA LYS A 253 -11.93 12.16 -19.21
C LYS A 253 -12.60 11.07 -20.06
N GLY A 254 -12.77 9.89 -19.49
CA GLY A 254 -13.46 8.75 -20.11
C GLY A 254 -12.80 7.41 -19.75
N ILE A 255 -13.43 6.32 -20.17
CA ILE A 255 -12.86 4.98 -19.98
C ILE A 255 -11.68 4.81 -20.94
N PHE A 256 -10.49 4.52 -20.41
CA PHE A 256 -9.32 4.23 -21.21
C PHE A 256 -9.19 2.71 -21.43
N PRO A 257 -8.83 2.24 -22.64
CA PRO A 257 -8.48 3.01 -23.82
C PRO A 257 -9.67 3.42 -24.72
N GLU A 258 -10.88 2.93 -24.48
CA GLU A 258 -12.03 3.03 -25.41
C GLU A 258 -12.39 4.47 -25.81
N ASP A 259 -12.56 5.34 -24.82
CA ASP A 259 -13.10 6.69 -25.00
C ASP A 259 -12.02 7.73 -25.27
N THR A 260 -10.76 7.44 -24.94
CA THR A 260 -9.73 8.50 -24.82
C THR A 260 -8.46 8.22 -25.62
N LYS A 261 -8.21 6.97 -26.06
CA LYS A 261 -6.95 6.63 -26.75
C LYS A 261 -6.66 7.48 -27.98
N TYR A 262 -7.69 7.86 -28.73
CA TYR A 262 -7.56 8.61 -29.97
C TYR A 262 -7.16 10.07 -29.76
N LEU A 263 -7.22 10.58 -28.52
CA LEU A 263 -6.76 11.91 -28.14
C LEU A 263 -5.22 11.96 -27.96
N ILE A 264 -4.57 10.81 -27.77
CA ILE A 264 -3.11 10.69 -27.67
C ILE A 264 -2.53 10.50 -29.07
N LYS A 265 -1.90 11.55 -29.61
CA LYS A 265 -1.35 11.55 -30.98
C LYS A 265 0.09 11.07 -31.06
N GLU A 266 0.82 11.10 -29.96
CA GLU A 266 2.23 10.72 -29.88
C GLU A 266 2.38 9.21 -29.98
N GLU A 267 3.21 8.70 -30.89
CA GLU A 267 3.32 7.26 -31.15
C GLU A 267 3.87 6.47 -29.94
N TYR A 268 4.87 7.02 -29.26
CA TYR A 268 5.70 6.32 -28.29
C TYR A 268 5.35 6.65 -26.84
N ILE A 269 5.38 5.64 -25.99
CA ILE A 269 5.23 5.75 -24.52
C ILE A 269 6.57 5.39 -23.90
N ARG A 270 7.06 6.21 -22.96
CA ARG A 270 8.29 5.91 -22.21
C ARG A 270 8.00 5.41 -20.80
N PHE A 271 6.89 5.84 -20.23
CA PHE A 271 6.45 5.48 -18.89
C PHE A 271 4.92 5.45 -18.82
N CYS A 272 4.37 4.40 -18.24
CA CYS A 272 2.94 4.24 -18.00
C CYS A 272 2.69 3.79 -16.56
N HIS A 273 1.84 4.50 -15.83
CA HIS A 273 1.34 4.12 -14.52
C HIS A 273 -0.10 3.59 -14.68
N ILE A 274 -0.35 2.35 -14.28
CA ILE A 274 -1.65 1.69 -14.35
C ILE A 274 -2.13 1.47 -12.90
N ASP A 275 -3.14 2.23 -12.51
CA ASP A 275 -3.69 2.30 -11.15
C ASP A 275 -5.23 2.22 -11.24
N VAL A 276 -5.74 1.05 -11.62
CA VAL A 276 -7.16 0.87 -11.99
C VAL A 276 -7.87 -0.23 -11.21
N ASP A 277 -7.20 -0.81 -10.21
CA ASP A 277 -7.67 -1.82 -9.25
C ASP A 277 -8.09 -3.20 -9.82
N VAL A 278 -8.65 -3.24 -11.03
CA VAL A 278 -9.36 -4.40 -11.58
C VAL A 278 -8.75 -4.97 -12.85
N TYR A 279 -8.89 -6.29 -13.02
CA TYR A 279 -8.24 -7.08 -14.07
C TYR A 279 -8.55 -6.60 -15.49
N GLU A 280 -9.83 -6.44 -15.85
CA GLU A 280 -10.21 -6.12 -17.24
C GLU A 280 -9.73 -4.72 -17.65
N SER A 281 -9.87 -3.71 -16.78
CA SER A 281 -9.34 -2.38 -17.03
C SER A 281 -7.82 -2.40 -17.21
N ALA A 282 -7.09 -3.05 -16.29
CA ALA A 282 -5.64 -3.12 -16.37
C ALA A 282 -5.16 -3.86 -17.63
N LYS A 283 -5.87 -4.92 -18.03
CA LYS A 283 -5.57 -5.71 -19.22
C LYS A 283 -5.77 -4.91 -20.50
N ASP A 284 -6.90 -4.21 -20.62
CA ASP A 284 -7.19 -3.38 -21.79
C ASP A 284 -6.19 -2.22 -21.92
N VAL A 285 -5.85 -1.59 -20.79
CA VAL A 285 -4.80 -0.58 -20.73
C VAL A 285 -3.46 -1.16 -21.18
N PHE A 286 -3.02 -2.27 -20.57
CA PHE A 286 -1.73 -2.90 -20.88
C PHE A 286 -1.62 -3.30 -22.35
N ASN A 287 -2.66 -3.96 -22.90
CA ASN A 287 -2.69 -4.36 -24.31
C ASN A 287 -2.57 -3.17 -25.25
N PHE A 288 -3.17 -2.02 -24.91
CA PHE A 288 -3.03 -0.81 -25.71
C PHE A 288 -1.66 -0.16 -25.61
N VAL A 289 -1.10 -0.06 -24.39
CA VAL A 289 0.14 0.69 -24.17
C VAL A 289 1.38 -0.12 -24.58
N TRP A 290 1.38 -1.44 -24.40
CA TRP A 290 2.59 -2.26 -24.52
C TRP A 290 3.23 -2.19 -25.91
N ASP A 291 2.42 -2.17 -26.96
CA ASP A 291 2.89 -2.05 -28.34
C ASP A 291 3.56 -0.69 -28.62
N ARG A 292 3.21 0.34 -27.84
CA ARG A 292 3.71 1.72 -27.97
C ARG A 292 4.85 2.05 -27.00
N VAL A 293 5.04 1.22 -25.97
CA VAL A 293 6.18 1.34 -25.07
C VAL A 293 7.45 1.12 -25.87
N ILE A 294 8.45 2.00 -25.71
CA ILE A 294 9.76 1.86 -26.36
C ILE A 294 10.66 0.89 -25.59
N SER A 295 11.70 0.37 -26.22
CA SER A 295 12.75 -0.39 -25.51
C SER A 295 13.33 0.44 -24.36
N GLY A 296 13.43 -0.17 -23.17
CA GLY A 296 13.76 0.46 -21.90
C GLY A 296 12.61 1.20 -21.22
N GLY A 297 11.47 1.36 -21.90
CA GLY A 297 10.26 1.96 -21.37
C GLY A 297 9.62 1.10 -20.28
N ILE A 298 8.86 1.76 -19.41
CA ILE A 298 8.45 1.22 -18.12
C ILE A 298 6.93 1.27 -18.00
N VAL A 299 6.33 0.18 -17.55
CA VAL A 299 4.92 0.12 -17.14
C VAL A 299 4.88 -0.30 -15.67
N VAL A 300 4.23 0.50 -14.82
CA VAL A 300 4.06 0.23 -13.40
C VAL A 300 2.59 -0.12 -13.16
N PHE A 301 2.34 -1.22 -12.47
CA PHE A 301 1.03 -1.58 -11.95
C PHE A 301 1.00 -1.26 -10.44
N ASP A 302 0.16 -0.30 -10.04
CA ASP A 302 0.12 0.22 -8.66
C ASP A 302 -0.34 -0.84 -7.65
N ASP A 303 -1.24 -1.71 -8.12
CA ASP A 303 -2.13 -2.56 -7.31
C ASP A 303 -1.70 -4.02 -7.16
N PHE A 304 -0.53 -4.41 -7.69
CA PHE A 304 -0.13 -5.82 -7.80
C PHE A 304 -0.09 -6.57 -6.46
N GLY A 305 0.54 -6.00 -5.43
CA GLY A 305 0.80 -6.66 -4.15
C GLY A 305 -0.35 -6.60 -3.16
N PHE A 306 -1.55 -6.15 -3.57
CA PHE A 306 -2.67 -5.94 -2.66
C PHE A 306 -3.71 -7.06 -2.80
N LYS A 307 -4.07 -7.66 -1.65
CA LYS A 307 -5.11 -8.71 -1.58
C LYS A 307 -6.46 -8.24 -2.14
N THR A 308 -6.73 -6.95 -2.06
CA THR A 308 -7.95 -6.31 -2.56
C THR A 308 -8.01 -6.27 -4.08
N CYS A 309 -6.86 -6.25 -4.74
CA CYS A 309 -6.70 -6.09 -6.18
C CYS A 309 -6.14 -7.39 -6.80
N ASN A 310 -6.66 -8.55 -6.38
CA ASN A 310 -6.17 -9.86 -6.79
C ASN A 310 -6.25 -10.12 -8.30
N GLY A 311 -7.09 -9.37 -9.01
CA GLY A 311 -7.13 -9.38 -10.47
C GLY A 311 -5.82 -8.90 -11.09
N ILE A 312 -5.18 -7.88 -10.50
CA ILE A 312 -3.92 -7.34 -11.01
C ILE A 312 -2.79 -8.36 -10.87
N ALA A 313 -2.70 -9.04 -9.71
CA ALA A 313 -1.76 -10.15 -9.53
C ALA A 313 -1.91 -11.23 -10.60
N LYS A 314 -3.15 -11.62 -10.92
CA LYS A 314 -3.41 -12.59 -12.00
C LYS A 314 -2.94 -12.08 -13.36
N LEU A 315 -3.16 -10.80 -13.68
CA LEU A 315 -2.69 -10.21 -14.94
C LEU A 315 -1.16 -10.23 -15.04
N ILE A 316 -0.44 -9.91 -13.96
CA ILE A 316 1.02 -9.96 -13.95
C ILE A 316 1.54 -11.39 -14.22
N GLU A 317 0.91 -12.43 -13.64
CA GLU A 317 1.23 -13.82 -13.96
C GLU A 317 1.06 -14.15 -15.46
N GLU A 318 0.05 -13.59 -16.12
CA GLU A 318 -0.14 -13.74 -17.57
C GLU A 318 0.99 -13.04 -18.36
N ILE A 319 1.39 -11.83 -17.92
CA ILE A 319 2.42 -11.01 -18.56
C ILE A 319 3.82 -11.64 -18.42
N LYS A 320 4.12 -12.40 -17.34
CA LYS A 320 5.40 -13.11 -17.15
C LYS A 320 5.84 -13.96 -18.33
N ASN A 321 4.90 -14.43 -19.15
CA ASN A 321 5.18 -15.28 -20.30
C ASN A 321 5.60 -14.50 -21.56
N LYS A 322 5.56 -13.16 -21.54
CA LYS A 322 5.98 -12.32 -22.68
C LYS A 322 7.50 -12.31 -22.79
N LYS A 323 7.99 -12.50 -24.03
CA LYS A 323 9.43 -12.63 -24.33
C LYS A 323 10.17 -11.29 -24.38
N ASP A 324 9.43 -10.19 -24.53
CA ASP A 324 9.92 -8.83 -24.72
C ASP A 324 9.82 -7.98 -23.44
N SER A 325 9.56 -8.61 -22.27
CA SER A 325 9.44 -7.94 -20.98
C SER A 325 10.38 -8.49 -19.92
N LEU A 326 10.94 -7.60 -19.09
CA LEU A 326 11.47 -7.91 -17.77
C LEU A 326 10.46 -7.46 -16.72
N ILE A 327 10.23 -8.28 -15.70
CA ILE A 327 9.26 -7.97 -14.62
C ILE A 327 9.98 -7.96 -13.28
N ILE A 328 9.73 -6.91 -12.50
CA ILE A 328 10.17 -6.76 -11.12
C ILE A 328 8.92 -6.70 -10.25
N GLU A 329 8.78 -7.68 -9.37
CA GLU A 329 7.71 -7.76 -8.38
C GLU A 329 8.20 -7.15 -7.08
N ASN A 330 7.83 -5.90 -6.82
CA ASN A 330 8.34 -5.19 -5.66
C ASN A 330 7.54 -5.53 -4.39
N LEU A 331 8.29 -5.60 -3.29
CA LEU A 331 7.75 -5.75 -1.94
C LEU A 331 7.15 -4.45 -1.37
N ASN A 332 6.85 -3.46 -2.20
CA ASN A 332 6.09 -2.27 -1.82
C ASN A 332 4.64 -2.28 -2.36
N GLY A 333 4.29 -3.29 -3.17
CA GLY A 333 2.98 -3.40 -3.82
C GLY A 333 3.00 -3.23 -5.33
N HIS A 334 4.04 -2.63 -5.91
CA HIS A 334 4.13 -2.47 -7.36
C HIS A 334 4.60 -3.74 -8.09
N ALA A 335 4.12 -3.90 -9.33
CA ALA A 335 4.85 -4.66 -10.35
C ALA A 335 5.36 -3.70 -11.42
N ILE A 336 6.65 -3.79 -11.75
CA ILE A 336 7.29 -2.99 -12.79
C ILE A 336 7.61 -3.89 -13.98
N VAL A 337 7.11 -3.53 -15.16
CA VAL A 337 7.37 -4.22 -16.42
C VAL A 337 8.21 -3.31 -17.32
N ILE A 338 9.40 -3.78 -17.71
CA ILE A 338 10.35 -3.04 -18.55
C ILE A 338 10.43 -3.72 -19.91
N LYS A 339 10.25 -2.96 -21.00
CA LYS A 339 10.39 -3.50 -22.36
C LYS A 339 11.85 -3.65 -22.75
N VAL A 340 12.23 -4.77 -23.37
CA VAL A 340 13.64 -5.05 -23.74
C VAL A 340 13.93 -5.15 -25.23
N ILE A 341 12.91 -5.29 -26.09
CA ILE A 341 13.07 -5.45 -27.54
C ILE A 341 12.05 -4.58 -28.27
#